data_AF-A0A961Y2M5-F1
#
_entry.id   AF-A0A961Y2M5-F1
#
_cell.length_a   1.000
_cell.length_b   1.000
_cell.length_c   1.000
_cell.angle_alpha   90.00
_cell.angle_beta   90.00
_cell.angle_gamma   90.00
#
_symmetry.space_group_name_H-M   'P 1'
#
loop_
_entity.id
_entity.type
_entity.pdbx_description
1 polymer ?
#
loop_
_entity_poly.entity_id
_entity_poly.type
_entity_poly.pdbx_seq_one_letter_code
_entity_poly.pdbx_strand_id
1 'polypeptide(L)'
;MELRARAYYLFMPSHRVRFFARHRAELVRARVWPDEKYQVDPTRYYDALRAQGFISSAARYNAIEQSVRADLGLIEPFMVEVERVYADDRRRMEALARASVASPDVSDSAEARIYENRRVVDWAIVAMQWRVEAYSYALEATSIETPSIRAVDVEMALKRLAAAVDIMTASVDRLEGDGMPPAPSEGSSADRPLDLIGPVYKR
;
A
#
# COMPACT_ATOMS: atom_id res chain seq x y z
N MET A 1 -13.68 3.75 8.95
CA MET A 1 -12.34 3.88 9.56
C MET A 1 -11.42 4.56 8.56
N GLU A 2 -10.89 5.72 8.92
CA GLU A 2 -10.13 6.64 8.04
C GLU A 2 -8.81 6.01 7.53
N LEU A 3 -8.04 5.33 8.38
CA LEU A 3 -6.81 4.61 7.98
C LEU A 3 -7.06 3.66 6.81
N ARG A 4 -8.09 2.82 6.93
CA ARG A 4 -8.45 1.85 5.89
C ARG A 4 -8.98 2.51 4.62
N ALA A 5 -9.67 3.65 4.73
CA ALA A 5 -10.09 4.42 3.57
C ALA A 5 -8.88 5.02 2.83
N ARG A 6 -7.83 5.44 3.53
CA ARG A 6 -6.57 5.92 2.92
C ARG A 6 -5.72 4.79 2.37
N ALA A 7 -5.58 3.70 3.13
CA ALA A 7 -4.93 2.48 2.68
C ALA A 7 -5.57 1.95 1.39
N TYR A 8 -6.90 2.05 1.26
CA TYR A 8 -7.60 1.68 0.04
C TYR A 8 -7.08 2.41 -1.21
N TYR A 9 -6.71 3.69 -1.12
CA TYR A 9 -6.10 4.41 -2.25
C TYR A 9 -4.66 3.97 -2.54
N LEU A 10 -3.92 3.51 -1.53
CA LEU A 10 -2.60 2.89 -1.71
C LEU A 10 -2.70 1.46 -2.23
N PHE A 11 -3.79 0.76 -1.94
CA PHE A 11 -4.10 -0.55 -2.53
C PHE A 11 -4.61 -0.42 -3.96
N MET A 12 -5.32 0.67 -4.29
CA MET A 12 -5.99 0.87 -5.57
C MET A 12 -5.40 2.08 -6.31
N PRO A 13 -4.62 1.89 -7.38
CA PRO A 13 -3.95 2.99 -8.08
C PRO A 13 -4.88 4.05 -8.65
N SER A 14 -4.41 5.28 -8.65
CA SER A 14 -5.01 6.35 -9.45
C SER A 14 -4.47 6.26 -10.88
N HIS A 15 -5.24 5.58 -11.75
CA HIS A 15 -5.64 5.99 -13.11
C HIS A 15 -6.35 4.83 -13.85
N ARG A 16 -7.46 5.20 -14.53
CA ARG A 16 -8.33 4.38 -15.40
C ARG A 16 -8.66 2.98 -14.88
N VAL A 17 -9.49 2.94 -13.84
CA VAL A 17 -10.69 2.10 -13.52
C VAL A 17 -10.90 0.72 -14.19
N ARG A 18 -10.28 0.36 -15.32
CA ARG A 18 -10.50 -0.90 -16.05
C ARG A 18 -9.46 -1.99 -15.78
N PHE A 19 -8.18 -1.67 -15.61
CA PHE A 19 -7.16 -2.71 -15.39
C PHE A 19 -7.28 -3.34 -13.99
N PHE A 20 -7.28 -2.53 -12.93
CA PHE A 20 -7.41 -3.05 -11.56
C PHE A 20 -8.83 -3.46 -11.18
N ALA A 21 -9.89 -2.88 -11.78
CA ALA A 21 -11.24 -3.41 -11.54
C ALA A 21 -11.45 -4.80 -12.14
N ARG A 22 -10.79 -5.12 -13.27
CA ARG A 22 -10.79 -6.46 -13.87
C ARG A 22 -10.00 -7.47 -13.03
N HIS A 23 -8.88 -7.05 -12.44
CA HIS A 23 -8.05 -7.92 -11.58
C HIS A 23 -8.36 -7.79 -10.08
N ARG A 24 -9.36 -6.97 -9.69
CA ARG A 24 -9.80 -6.79 -8.30
C ARG A 24 -10.20 -8.13 -7.68
N ALA A 25 -10.88 -8.97 -8.44
CA ALA A 25 -11.27 -10.31 -7.99
C ALA A 25 -10.09 -11.28 -7.89
N GLU A 26 -8.99 -11.05 -8.61
CA GLU A 26 -7.73 -11.80 -8.46
C GLU A 26 -6.92 -11.28 -7.28
N LEU A 27 -6.84 -9.96 -7.07
CA LEU A 27 -6.15 -9.35 -5.92
C LEU A 27 -6.86 -9.63 -4.59
N VAL A 28 -8.20 -9.69 -4.61
CA VAL A 28 -9.02 -10.13 -3.47
C VAL A 28 -8.98 -11.66 -3.29
N ARG A 29 -8.91 -12.45 -4.38
CA ARG A 29 -8.75 -13.93 -4.28
C ARG A 29 -7.35 -14.38 -3.90
N ALA A 30 -6.33 -13.62 -4.28
CA ALA A 30 -4.93 -13.94 -4.05
C ALA A 30 -4.54 -13.89 -2.57
N ARG A 31 -5.45 -13.47 -1.68
CA ARG A 31 -5.24 -13.42 -0.23
C ARG A 31 -3.85 -12.90 0.10
N VAL A 32 -3.74 -11.60 -0.09
CA VAL A 32 -2.79 -10.64 0.48
C VAL A 32 -2.60 -10.92 2.01
N TRP A 33 -1.93 -12.04 2.33
CA TRP A 33 -1.29 -12.51 3.58
C TRP A 33 -0.37 -13.73 3.25
N PRO A 34 0.50 -14.18 4.17
CA PRO A 34 1.96 -14.24 4.04
C PRO A 34 2.41 -15.41 3.14
N ASP A 35 2.35 -15.26 1.83
CA ASP A 35 2.95 -16.26 0.97
C ASP A 35 3.98 -15.54 0.12
N GLU A 36 5.24 -15.97 0.26
CA GLU A 36 6.40 -15.60 -0.56
C GLU A 36 6.13 -15.75 -2.07
N LYS A 37 4.98 -16.33 -2.44
CA LYS A 37 4.51 -16.68 -3.77
C LYS A 37 3.86 -15.57 -4.59
N TYR A 38 3.63 -14.37 -4.05
CA TYR A 38 3.00 -13.30 -4.82
C TYR A 38 3.91 -12.08 -5.00
N GLN A 39 5.04 -12.30 -5.66
CA GLN A 39 5.69 -11.22 -6.43
C GLN A 39 4.70 -10.76 -7.50
N VAL A 40 4.14 -9.57 -7.33
CA VAL A 40 3.28 -9.00 -8.35
C VAL A 40 4.18 -8.66 -9.54
N ASP A 41 3.90 -9.27 -10.69
CA ASP A 41 4.71 -9.13 -11.89
C ASP A 41 4.80 -7.65 -12.33
N PRO A 42 6.00 -7.02 -12.33
CA PRO A 42 6.17 -5.60 -12.66
C PRO A 42 5.84 -5.28 -14.13
N THR A 43 5.81 -6.29 -15.01
CA THR A 43 5.49 -6.11 -16.43
C THR A 43 4.02 -5.77 -16.68
N ARG A 44 3.13 -6.15 -15.76
CA ARG A 44 1.67 -5.99 -15.90
C ARG A 44 1.21 -4.56 -16.11
N TYR A 45 1.87 -3.59 -15.48
CA TYR A 45 1.56 -2.18 -15.67
C TYR A 45 1.89 -1.73 -17.10
N TYR A 46 3.05 -2.15 -17.61
CA TYR A 46 3.47 -1.85 -18.97
C TYR A 46 2.53 -2.47 -20.02
N ASP A 47 2.13 -3.73 -19.83
CA ASP A 47 1.15 -4.40 -20.70
C ASP A 47 -0.19 -3.66 -20.72
N ALA A 48 -0.63 -3.15 -19.57
CA ALA A 48 -1.83 -2.34 -19.47
C ALA A 48 -1.72 -1.01 -20.22
N LEU A 49 -0.55 -0.37 -20.23
CA LEU A 49 -0.29 0.83 -21.03
C LEU A 49 -0.34 0.49 -22.52
N ARG A 50 0.28 -0.62 -22.95
CA ARG A 50 0.27 -1.09 -24.33
C ARG A 50 -1.15 -1.41 -24.83
N ALA A 51 -1.93 -2.10 -24.01
CA ALA A 51 -3.31 -2.49 -24.33
C ALA A 51 -4.28 -1.29 -24.46
N GLN A 52 -3.98 -0.16 -23.81
CA GLN A 52 -4.78 1.07 -23.91
C GLN A 52 -4.60 1.82 -25.24
N GLY A 53 -3.76 1.32 -26.15
CA GLY A 53 -3.63 1.86 -27.51
C GLY A 53 -3.14 3.30 -27.52
N PHE A 54 -2.26 3.70 -26.59
CA PHE A 54 -1.66 5.02 -26.62
C PHE A 54 -0.99 5.27 -27.97
N ILE A 55 -1.60 6.16 -28.76
CA ILE A 55 -1.26 6.41 -30.16
C ILE A 55 0.13 7.07 -30.28
N SER A 56 0.65 7.69 -29.22
CA SER A 56 1.97 8.31 -29.20
C SER A 56 2.83 7.88 -28.01
N SER A 57 4.14 7.78 -28.24
CA SER A 57 5.15 7.57 -27.20
C SER A 57 5.10 8.65 -26.11
N ALA A 58 4.85 9.91 -26.50
CA ALA A 58 4.62 11.03 -25.61
C ALA A 58 3.47 10.78 -24.60
N ALA A 59 2.39 10.14 -25.03
CA ALA A 59 1.27 9.83 -24.13
C ALA A 59 1.62 8.72 -23.12
N ARG A 60 2.49 7.78 -23.47
CA ARG A 60 2.98 6.74 -22.55
C ARG A 60 3.84 7.33 -21.44
N TYR A 61 4.83 8.15 -21.78
CA TYR A 61 5.65 8.85 -20.79
C TYR A 61 4.79 9.68 -19.83
N ASN A 62 3.85 10.45 -20.36
CA ASN A 62 2.93 11.26 -19.57
C ASN A 62 2.05 10.40 -18.63
N ALA A 63 1.64 9.21 -19.07
CA ALA A 63 0.83 8.30 -18.24
C ALA A 63 1.65 7.71 -17.08
N ILE A 64 2.92 7.34 -17.32
CA ILE A 64 3.83 6.90 -16.25
C ILE A 64 4.05 8.04 -15.26
N GLU A 65 4.39 9.23 -15.74
CA GLU A 65 4.62 10.40 -14.87
C GLU A 65 3.39 10.74 -14.00
N GLN A 66 2.19 10.73 -14.59
CA GLN A 66 0.96 11.00 -13.87
C GLN A 66 0.66 9.95 -12.79
N SER A 67 0.97 8.68 -13.05
CA SER A 67 0.78 7.60 -12.08
C SER A 67 1.77 7.73 -10.91
N VAL A 68 3.05 8.00 -11.22
CA VAL A 68 4.10 8.27 -10.23
C VAL A 68 3.74 9.44 -9.33
N ARG A 69 3.36 10.59 -9.92
CA ARG A 69 3.00 11.80 -9.16
C ARG A 69 1.77 11.61 -8.29
N ALA A 70 0.78 10.87 -8.80
CA ALA A 70 -0.45 10.65 -8.06
C ALA A 70 -0.20 9.72 -6.86
N ASP A 71 0.60 8.66 -7.02
CA ASP A 71 0.99 7.78 -5.92
C ASP A 71 1.87 8.48 -4.89
N LEU A 72 2.80 9.35 -5.33
CA LEU A 72 3.59 10.17 -4.43
C LEU A 72 2.70 11.05 -3.53
N GLY A 73 1.63 11.62 -4.10
CA GLY A 73 0.66 12.45 -3.36
C GLY A 73 -0.19 11.69 -2.34
N LEU A 74 -0.17 10.35 -2.34
CA LEU A 74 -0.92 9.53 -1.37
C LEU A 74 -0.11 9.23 -0.10
N ILE A 75 1.22 9.26 -0.17
CA ILE A 75 2.09 8.80 0.90
C ILE A 75 1.94 9.66 2.16
N GLU A 76 2.08 10.98 2.04
CA GLU A 76 2.02 11.88 3.21
C GLU A 76 0.65 11.83 3.93
N PRO A 77 -0.51 11.95 3.24
CA PRO A 77 -1.81 11.82 3.90
C PRO A 77 -2.02 10.46 4.58
N PHE A 78 -1.43 9.40 4.05
CA PHE A 78 -1.50 8.09 4.69
C PHE A 78 -0.65 8.03 5.95
N MET A 79 0.59 8.52 5.90
CA MET A 79 1.49 8.51 7.05
C MET A 79 0.94 9.29 8.25
N VAL A 80 0.23 10.39 8.02
CA VAL A 80 -0.49 11.12 9.08
C VAL A 80 -1.50 10.22 9.82
N GLU A 81 -2.22 9.36 9.10
CA GLU A 81 -3.15 8.42 9.73
C GLU A 81 -2.43 7.25 10.42
N VAL A 82 -1.32 6.78 9.85
CA VAL A 82 -0.48 5.75 10.48
C VAL A 82 0.02 6.22 11.84
N GLU A 83 0.63 7.41 11.90
CA GLU A 83 1.13 7.99 13.15
C GLU A 83 0.02 8.14 14.20
N ARG A 84 -1.15 8.64 13.78
CA ARG A 84 -2.31 8.79 14.67
C ARG A 84 -2.78 7.45 15.22
N VAL A 85 -2.98 6.46 14.35
CA VAL A 85 -3.45 5.14 14.76
C VAL A 85 -2.43 4.43 15.65
N TYR A 86 -1.14 4.51 15.33
CA TYR A 86 -0.09 3.87 16.14
C TYR A 86 0.03 4.55 17.51
N ALA A 87 -0.17 5.87 17.60
CA ALA A 87 -0.27 6.56 18.88
C ALA A 87 -1.49 6.10 19.71
N ASP A 88 -2.66 5.94 19.08
CA ASP A 88 -3.86 5.43 19.74
C ASP A 88 -3.71 3.96 20.18
N ASP A 89 -3.02 3.14 19.38
CA ASP A 89 -2.72 1.75 19.66
C ASP A 89 -1.76 1.61 20.84
N ARG A 90 -0.72 2.45 20.94
CA ARG A 90 0.16 2.53 22.12
C ARG A 90 -0.60 2.91 23.39
N ARG A 91 -1.44 3.95 23.33
CA ARG A 91 -2.29 4.34 24.47
C ARG A 91 -3.23 3.23 24.90
N ARG A 92 -3.75 2.45 23.94
CA ARG A 92 -4.60 1.28 24.22
C ARG A 92 -3.82 0.20 24.98
N MET A 93 -2.59 -0.10 24.56
CA MET A 93 -1.73 -1.07 25.25
C MET A 93 -1.39 -0.62 26.67
N GLU A 94 -1.03 0.66 26.86
CA GLU A 94 -0.77 1.20 28.19
C GLU A 94 -2.01 1.15 29.11
N ALA A 95 -3.19 1.41 28.55
CA ALA A 95 -4.45 1.35 29.29
C ALA A 95 -4.77 -0.10 29.71
N LEU A 96 -4.58 -1.08 28.83
CA LEU A 96 -4.73 -2.51 29.14
C LEU A 96 -3.76 -2.95 30.24
N ALA A 97 -2.49 -2.55 30.15
CA ALA A 97 -1.47 -2.91 31.15
C ALA A 97 -1.80 -2.37 32.56
N ARG A 98 -2.54 -1.26 32.66
CA ARG A 98 -2.98 -0.67 33.94
C ARG A 98 -4.35 -1.17 34.41
N ALA A 99 -5.11 -1.87 33.57
CA ALA A 99 -6.46 -2.29 33.88
C ALA A 99 -6.45 -3.52 34.79
N SER A 100 -6.91 -3.36 36.04
CA SER A 100 -7.06 -4.46 37.00
C SER A 100 -8.24 -5.41 36.71
N VAL A 101 -9.10 -5.04 35.74
CA VAL A 101 -10.38 -5.72 35.44
C VAL A 101 -10.50 -6.09 33.96
N ALA A 102 -9.41 -6.05 33.18
CA ALA A 102 -9.49 -6.49 31.79
C ALA A 102 -9.76 -8.00 31.74
N SER A 103 -10.96 -8.38 31.29
CA SER A 103 -11.23 -9.79 30.96
C SER A 103 -10.35 -10.21 29.78
N PRO A 104 -9.94 -11.49 29.69
CA PRO A 104 -9.14 -12.00 28.56
C PRO A 104 -9.69 -11.58 27.19
N ASP A 105 -11.01 -11.66 27.00
CA ASP A 105 -11.69 -11.26 25.75
C ASP A 105 -11.45 -9.78 25.34
N VAL A 106 -11.26 -8.88 26.30
CA VAL A 106 -11.02 -7.45 26.05
C VAL A 106 -9.56 -7.22 25.64
N SER A 107 -8.62 -7.97 26.21
CA SER A 107 -7.22 -7.94 25.77
C SER A 107 -7.08 -8.49 24.36
N ASP A 108 -7.66 -9.67 24.11
CA ASP A 108 -7.61 -10.34 22.81
C ASP A 108 -8.23 -9.48 21.70
N SER A 109 -9.36 -8.82 21.97
CA SER A 109 -10.00 -7.93 21.00
C SER A 109 -9.18 -6.68 20.70
N ALA A 110 -8.46 -6.15 21.69
CA ALA A 110 -7.65 -4.95 21.53
C ALA A 110 -6.34 -5.24 20.79
N GLU A 111 -5.69 -6.36 21.11
CA GLU A 111 -4.50 -6.87 20.43
C GLU A 111 -4.80 -7.23 18.97
N ALA A 112 -5.93 -7.90 18.70
CA ALA A 112 -6.37 -8.21 17.34
C ALA A 112 -6.54 -6.96 16.47
N ARG A 113 -7.01 -5.85 17.06
CA ARG A 113 -7.19 -4.59 16.33
C ARG A 113 -5.89 -3.89 16.01
N ILE A 114 -4.94 -3.91 16.95
CA ILE A 114 -3.58 -3.38 16.73
C ILE A 114 -2.92 -4.13 15.58
N TYR A 115 -3.04 -5.46 15.61
CA TYR A 115 -2.48 -6.29 14.57
C TYR A 115 -3.15 -6.04 13.21
N GLU A 116 -4.48 -5.97 13.15
CA GLU A 116 -5.21 -5.58 11.92
C GLU A 116 -4.70 -4.25 11.35
N ASN A 117 -4.45 -3.24 12.18
CA ASN A 117 -3.90 -1.96 11.71
C ASN A 117 -2.50 -2.11 11.12
N ARG A 118 -1.61 -2.85 11.78
CA ARG A 118 -0.25 -3.13 11.29
C ARG A 118 -0.28 -3.87 9.95
N ARG A 119 -1.10 -4.92 9.86
CA ARG A 119 -1.36 -5.66 8.61
C ARG A 119 -1.69 -4.70 7.47
N VAL A 120 -2.60 -3.74 7.69
CA VAL A 120 -2.99 -2.76 6.67
C VAL A 120 -1.82 -1.86 6.24
N VAL A 121 -0.96 -1.45 7.18
CA VAL A 121 0.20 -0.60 6.90
C VAL A 121 1.28 -1.34 6.13
N ASP A 122 1.62 -2.57 6.53
CA ASP A 122 2.60 -3.42 5.86
C ASP A 122 2.23 -3.62 4.38
N TRP A 123 0.94 -3.88 4.13
CA TRP A 123 0.43 -4.04 2.78
C TRP A 123 0.50 -2.76 1.94
N ALA A 124 0.33 -1.60 2.58
CA ALA A 124 0.48 -0.34 1.87
C ALA A 124 1.93 -0.13 1.44
N ILE A 125 2.91 -0.49 2.28
CA ILE A 125 4.33 -0.45 1.95
C ILE A 125 4.63 -1.38 0.76
N VAL A 126 4.24 -2.65 0.85
CA VAL A 126 4.48 -3.64 -0.22
C VAL A 126 3.85 -3.18 -1.55
N ALA A 127 2.61 -2.66 -1.51
CA ALA A 127 1.95 -2.14 -2.70
C ALA A 127 2.71 -0.97 -3.33
N MET A 128 3.31 -0.09 -2.52
CA MET A 128 4.10 1.04 -3.00
C MET A 128 5.46 0.63 -3.56
N GLN A 129 6.15 -0.32 -2.93
CA GLN A 129 7.39 -0.91 -3.45
C GLN A 129 7.14 -1.53 -4.83
N TRP A 130 6.07 -2.32 -4.96
CA TRP A 130 5.70 -2.90 -6.25
C TRP A 130 5.44 -1.84 -7.34
N ARG A 131 4.76 -0.74 -7.00
CA ARG A 131 4.51 0.35 -7.97
C ARG A 131 5.81 0.99 -8.45
N VAL A 132 6.79 1.18 -7.57
CA VAL A 132 8.12 1.67 -7.96
C VAL A 132 8.77 0.74 -8.97
N GLU A 133 8.73 -0.58 -8.74
CA GLU A 133 9.27 -1.57 -9.69
C GLU A 133 8.50 -1.55 -11.03
N ALA A 134 7.17 -1.54 -10.99
CA ALA A 134 6.32 -1.55 -12.17
C ALA A 134 6.51 -0.28 -13.03
N TYR A 135 6.67 0.88 -12.41
CA TYR A 135 6.94 2.15 -13.11
C TYR A 135 8.37 2.21 -13.66
N SER A 136 9.34 1.66 -12.93
CA SER A 136 10.72 1.51 -13.41
C SER A 136 10.77 0.67 -14.68
N TYR A 137 10.14 -0.51 -14.65
CA TYR A 137 10.06 -1.39 -15.80
C TYR A 137 9.37 -0.72 -16.99
N ALA A 138 8.22 -0.08 -16.77
CA ALA A 138 7.50 0.60 -17.85
C ALA A 138 8.29 1.76 -18.46
N LEU A 139 9.05 2.50 -17.66
CA LEU A 139 9.93 3.58 -18.13
C LEU A 139 11.07 3.02 -18.99
N GLU A 140 11.73 1.95 -18.53
CA GLU A 140 12.81 1.29 -19.28
C GLU A 140 12.29 0.74 -20.62
N ALA A 141 11.22 -0.06 -20.59
CA ALA A 141 10.62 -0.63 -21.79
C ALA A 141 10.15 0.44 -22.78
N THR A 142 9.51 1.51 -22.30
CA THR A 142 9.10 2.64 -23.15
C THR A 142 10.31 3.35 -23.77
N SER A 143 11.41 3.47 -23.02
CA SER A 143 12.63 4.15 -23.49
C SER A 143 13.43 3.33 -24.50
N ILE A 144 13.39 2.00 -24.38
CA ILE A 144 13.93 1.08 -25.40
C ILE A 144 13.11 1.19 -26.69
N GLU A 145 11.78 1.16 -26.59
CA GLU A 145 10.91 1.22 -27.77
C GLU A 145 10.89 2.60 -28.43
N THR A 146 10.98 3.68 -27.65
CA THR A 146 10.93 5.05 -28.17
C THR A 146 11.75 6.00 -27.31
N PRO A 147 13.06 6.14 -27.59
CA PRO A 147 13.92 7.06 -26.86
C PRO A 147 13.38 8.50 -26.89
N SER A 148 13.36 9.15 -25.74
CA SER A 148 12.87 10.52 -25.59
C SER A 148 13.51 11.23 -24.40
N ILE A 149 13.75 12.54 -24.53
CA ILE A 149 14.22 13.38 -23.42
C ILE A 149 13.23 13.41 -22.24
N ARG A 150 11.94 13.14 -22.50
CA ARG A 150 10.89 13.04 -21.47
C ARG A 150 11.18 11.97 -20.41
N ALA A 151 11.99 10.96 -20.75
CA ALA A 151 12.39 9.94 -19.79
C ALA A 151 13.04 10.54 -18.54
N VAL A 152 13.79 11.65 -18.68
CA VAL A 152 14.46 12.33 -17.57
C VAL A 152 13.46 12.85 -16.54
N ASP A 153 12.38 13.50 -16.99
CA ASP A 153 11.35 14.03 -16.07
C ASP A 153 10.64 12.91 -15.32
N VAL A 154 10.34 11.81 -16.01
CA VAL A 154 9.73 10.61 -15.39
C VAL A 154 10.68 9.96 -14.41
N GLU A 155 11.97 9.82 -14.76
CA GLU A 155 13.00 9.24 -13.90
C GLU A 155 13.17 10.07 -12.61
N MET A 156 13.18 11.41 -12.72
CA MET A 156 13.25 12.28 -11.55
C MET A 156 12.02 12.13 -10.64
N ALA A 157 10.81 12.05 -11.22
CA ALA A 157 9.59 11.81 -10.45
C ALA A 157 9.63 10.43 -9.75
N LEU A 158 10.11 9.41 -10.45
CA LEU A 158 10.20 8.04 -9.95
C LEU A 158 11.21 7.93 -8.80
N LYS A 159 12.36 8.60 -8.91
CA LYS A 159 13.34 8.69 -7.82
C LYS A 159 12.76 9.33 -6.56
N ARG A 160 11.90 10.35 -6.71
CA ARG A 160 11.19 10.96 -5.57
C ARG A 160 10.20 9.99 -4.94
N LEU A 161 9.47 9.23 -5.76
CA LEU A 161 8.56 8.20 -5.27
C LEU A 161 9.32 7.11 -4.50
N ALA A 162 10.38 6.56 -5.08
CA ALA A 162 11.22 5.54 -4.44
C ALA A 162 11.74 6.02 -3.07
N ALA A 163 12.34 7.22 -3.03
CA ALA A 163 12.83 7.80 -1.79
C ALA A 163 11.70 8.01 -0.75
N ALA A 164 10.51 8.42 -1.17
CA ALA A 164 9.37 8.56 -0.27
C ALA A 164 8.89 7.22 0.28
N VAL A 165 8.93 6.14 -0.51
CA VAL A 165 8.60 4.78 -0.07
C VAL A 165 9.64 4.25 0.92
N ASP A 166 10.93 4.53 0.69
CA ASP A 166 12.00 4.17 1.64
C ASP A 166 11.81 4.89 2.98
N ILE A 167 11.49 6.18 2.95
CA ILE A 167 11.21 6.98 4.16
C ILE A 167 9.97 6.46 4.87
N MET A 168 8.90 6.13 4.13
CA MET A 168 7.67 5.53 4.68
C MET A 168 7.99 4.22 5.41
N THR A 169 8.74 3.33 4.78
CA THR A 169 9.15 2.03 5.36
C THR A 169 9.94 2.25 6.65
N ALA A 170 10.99 3.06 6.61
CA ALA A 170 11.82 3.34 7.78
C ALA A 170 11.06 4.06 8.92
N SER A 171 10.05 4.88 8.56
CA SER A 171 9.19 5.53 9.55
C SER A 171 8.28 4.53 10.25
N VAL A 172 7.69 3.59 9.49
CA VAL A 172 6.86 2.53 10.07
C VAL A 172 7.70 1.62 10.96
N ASP A 173 8.88 1.17 10.52
CA ASP A 173 9.78 0.34 11.32
C ASP A 173 10.13 1.00 12.67
N ARG A 174 10.39 2.32 12.66
CA ARG A 174 10.62 3.09 13.88
C ARG A 174 9.39 3.11 14.79
N LEU A 175 8.23 3.40 14.22
CA LEU A 175 6.97 3.47 14.98
C LEU A 175 6.58 2.11 15.60
N GLU A 176 6.93 1.00 14.96
CA GLU A 176 6.73 -0.34 15.50
C GLU A 176 7.76 -0.69 16.60
N GLY A 177 9.01 -0.24 16.46
CA GLY A 177 10.06 -0.43 17.47
C GLY A 177 9.80 0.29 18.80
N ASP A 178 9.03 1.39 18.78
CA ASP A 178 8.73 2.23 19.96
C ASP A 178 7.63 1.63 20.86
N GLY A 179 7.83 0.39 21.34
CA GLY A 179 7.01 -0.23 22.40
C GLY A 179 5.72 -0.90 21.93
N MET A 180 5.58 -1.20 20.64
CA MET A 180 4.47 -2.00 20.13
C MET A 180 4.72 -3.49 20.47
N PRO A 181 3.68 -4.27 20.88
CA PRO A 181 3.84 -5.71 21.07
C PRO A 181 4.31 -6.40 19.77
N PRO A 182 5.08 -7.50 19.87
CA PRO A 182 5.46 -8.29 18.69
C PRO A 182 4.21 -8.83 17.99
N ALA A 183 4.37 -9.21 16.72
CA ALA A 183 3.28 -9.86 16.00
C ALA A 183 2.77 -11.10 16.77
N PRO A 184 1.44 -11.34 16.79
CA PRO A 184 0.86 -12.52 17.44
C PRO A 184 1.43 -13.80 16.82
N SER A 185 1.55 -14.85 17.63
CA SER A 185 1.92 -16.19 17.16
C SER A 185 0.87 -16.72 16.16
N GLU A 186 1.32 -17.50 15.17
CA GLU A 186 0.45 -18.18 14.19
C GLU A 186 -0.72 -18.89 14.89
N GLY A 187 -1.96 -18.68 14.39
CA GLY A 187 -3.18 -19.28 14.95
C GLY A 187 -3.90 -18.47 16.04
N SER A 188 -3.44 -17.26 16.40
CA SER A 188 -4.18 -16.33 17.26
C SER A 188 -5.49 -15.83 16.62
N SER A 189 -6.46 -15.37 17.42
CA SER A 189 -7.68 -14.73 16.89
C SER A 189 -7.36 -13.48 16.04
N ALA A 190 -6.21 -12.86 16.28
CA ALA A 190 -5.64 -11.76 15.50
C ALA A 190 -5.18 -12.19 14.10
N ASP A 191 -4.90 -13.48 13.87
CA ASP A 191 -4.42 -14.03 12.59
C ASP A 191 -5.52 -14.08 11.50
N ARG A 192 -6.74 -13.65 11.82
CA ARG A 192 -7.89 -13.68 10.89
C ARG A 192 -7.65 -12.80 9.64
N PRO A 193 -8.24 -13.18 8.48
CA PRO A 193 -8.12 -12.40 7.25
C PRO A 193 -8.69 -10.99 7.41
N LEU A 194 -8.00 -9.99 6.86
CA LEU A 194 -8.53 -8.64 6.72
C LEU A 194 -9.75 -8.66 5.79
N ASP A 195 -10.93 -8.36 6.32
CA ASP A 195 -12.08 -8.10 5.47
C ASP A 195 -11.89 -6.70 4.89
N LEU A 196 -11.53 -6.53 3.60
CA LEU A 196 -11.12 -5.25 2.97
C LEU A 196 -12.25 -4.49 2.23
N ILE A 197 -13.51 -4.87 2.41
CA ILE A 197 -14.65 -4.13 1.83
C ILE A 197 -14.78 -2.74 2.49
N GLY A 198 -14.32 -1.69 1.81
CA GLY A 198 -14.60 -0.28 2.19
C GLY A 198 -16.11 0.00 2.24
N PRO A 199 -16.56 1.15 2.81
CA PRO A 199 -17.97 1.47 2.84
C PRO A 199 -18.54 1.42 1.41
N VAL A 200 -19.51 0.53 1.20
CA VAL A 200 -20.35 0.53 0.00
C VAL A 200 -21.20 1.79 0.11
N TYR A 201 -20.72 2.90 -0.43
CA TYR A 201 -21.56 4.07 -0.64
C TYR A 201 -22.64 3.65 -1.65
N LYS A 202 -23.82 3.34 -1.12
CA LYS A 202 -25.04 3.29 -1.92
C LYS A 202 -25.23 4.68 -2.53
N ARG A 203 -25.21 4.75 -3.86
CA ARG A 203 -25.68 5.92 -4.60
C ARG A 203 -27.19 6.03 -4.46
#